data_AF-A0A1W9ZZZ3-F1
#
_entry.id   AF-A0A1W9ZZZ3-F1
#
_cell.length_a   1.000
_cell.length_b   1.000
_cell.length_c   1.000
_cell.angle_alpha   90.00
_cell.angle_beta   90.00
_cell.angle_gamma   90.00
#
_symmetry.space_group_name_H-M   'P 1'
#
loop_
_entity.id
_entity.type
_entity.pdbx_description
1 polymer ?
#
loop_
_entity_poly.entity_id
_entity_poly.type
_entity_poly.pdbx_seq_one_letter_code
_entity_poly.pdbx_strand_id
1 'polypeptide(L)'
;MPYGVSSYLANKLLDHTFRNIAYTPPATVYAKMHTGDPGAAGTANASSVATRYACSWNAAASGSIAMNNTPEHTLGASETIAGVSFWDASTGGNFLYSAAASVSKGGTSGDIIRINTNSIGFTPIAT
;
A
#
# COMPACT_ATOMS: atom_id res chain seq x y z
N MET A 1 -8.44 0.21 12.68
CA MET A 1 -9.07 -0.81 11.80
C MET A 1 -7.93 -1.56 11.15
N PRO A 2 -7.82 -2.88 11.27
CA PRO A 2 -6.56 -3.55 10.95
C PRO A 2 -6.09 -3.26 9.52
N TYR A 3 -4.77 -3.09 9.38
CA TYR A 3 -4.09 -3.03 8.09
C TYR A 3 -4.50 -4.22 7.21
N GLY A 4 -4.56 -4.01 5.90
CA GLY A 4 -4.81 -5.09 4.96
C GLY A 4 -5.51 -4.66 3.68
N VAL A 5 -6.17 -5.62 3.05
CA VAL A 5 -6.88 -5.42 1.78
C VAL A 5 -8.10 -4.53 1.97
N SER A 6 -8.29 -3.59 1.04
CA SER A 6 -9.49 -2.77 0.99
C SER A 6 -10.71 -3.62 0.61
N SER A 7 -11.90 -3.22 1.07
CA SER A 7 -13.16 -3.81 0.59
C SER A 7 -13.33 -3.66 -0.93
N TYR A 8 -12.81 -2.57 -1.51
CA TYR A 8 -12.83 -2.35 -2.95
C TYR A 8 -12.07 -3.44 -3.71
N LEU A 9 -10.78 -3.65 -3.38
CA LEU A 9 -9.94 -4.63 -4.05
C LEU A 9 -10.46 -6.05 -3.81
N ALA A 10 -10.86 -6.37 -2.58
CA ALA A 10 -11.42 -7.68 -2.26
C ALA A 10 -12.66 -8.00 -3.12
N ASN A 11 -13.62 -7.07 -3.21
CA ASN A 11 -14.83 -7.26 -4.01
C ASN A 11 -14.50 -7.37 -5.50
N LYS A 12 -13.60 -6.53 -6.03
CA LYS A 12 -13.19 -6.60 -7.45
C LYS A 12 -12.57 -7.94 -7.81
N LEU A 13 -11.70 -8.49 -6.95
CA LEU A 13 -11.08 -9.79 -7.18
C LEU A 13 -12.08 -10.95 -7.12
N LEU A 14 -13.03 -10.90 -6.17
CA LEU A 14 -14.10 -11.89 -6.06
C LEU A 14 -15.06 -11.83 -7.26
N ASP A 15 -15.51 -10.65 -7.65
CA ASP A 15 -16.36 -10.44 -8.82
C ASP A 15 -15.66 -10.88 -10.12
N HIS A 16 -14.36 -10.62 -10.22
CA HIS A 16 -13.56 -11.05 -11.36
C HIS A 16 -13.46 -12.57 -11.49
N THR A 17 -13.23 -13.25 -10.37
CA THR A 17 -13.01 -14.70 -10.35
C THR A 17 -14.31 -15.50 -10.43
N PHE A 18 -15.35 -15.07 -9.72
CA PHE A 18 -16.57 -15.88 -9.50
C PHE A 18 -17.81 -15.38 -10.25
N ARG A 19 -17.78 -14.16 -10.78
CA ARG A 19 -18.93 -13.57 -11.48
C ARG A 19 -18.62 -13.12 -12.91
N ASN A 20 -17.41 -13.39 -13.40
CA ASN A 20 -16.96 -13.00 -14.73
C ASN A 20 -17.14 -11.49 -15.00
N ILE A 21 -16.92 -10.65 -13.98
CA ILE A 21 -16.94 -9.20 -14.12
C ILE A 21 -15.50 -8.73 -14.36
N ALA A 22 -15.26 -8.04 -15.48
CA ALA A 22 -13.92 -7.57 -15.79
C ALA A 22 -13.40 -6.60 -14.70
N TYR A 23 -12.17 -6.84 -14.25
CA TYR A 23 -11.40 -5.92 -13.42
C TYR A 23 -10.11 -5.58 -14.17
N THR A 24 -10.00 -4.32 -14.60
CA THR A 24 -8.78 -3.83 -15.24
C THR A 24 -7.80 -3.39 -14.15
N PRO A 25 -6.66 -4.08 -13.97
CA PRO A 25 -5.66 -3.68 -12.99
C PRO A 25 -5.02 -2.34 -13.38
N PRO A 26 -4.61 -1.52 -12.40
CA PRO A 26 -3.89 -0.29 -12.70
C PRO A 26 -2.51 -0.58 -13.31
N ALA A 27 -2.07 0.29 -14.23
CA ALA A 27 -0.73 0.19 -14.81
C ALA A 27 0.38 0.47 -13.78
N THR A 28 0.07 1.21 -12.71
CA THR A 28 1.01 1.52 -11.64
C THR A 28 0.26 1.59 -10.32
N VAL A 29 0.81 0.96 -9.28
CA VAL A 29 0.33 1.09 -7.91
C VAL A 29 1.22 2.10 -7.19
N TYR A 30 0.64 2.93 -6.33
CA TYR A 30 1.37 3.99 -5.64
C TYR A 30 1.30 3.86 -4.12
N ALA A 31 2.43 4.01 -3.43
CA ALA A 31 2.54 4.02 -1.97
C ALA A 31 2.34 5.44 -1.40
N LYS A 32 1.56 5.56 -0.32
CA LYS A 32 1.42 6.76 0.50
C LYS A 32 1.80 6.44 1.94
N MET A 33 2.55 7.32 2.60
CA MET A 33 3.03 7.10 3.96
C MET A 33 2.06 7.62 5.02
N HIS A 34 2.03 6.94 6.17
CA HIS A 34 1.13 7.22 7.28
C HIS A 34 1.86 7.20 8.62
N THR A 35 1.46 8.08 9.52
CA THR A 35 1.95 8.15 10.91
C THR A 35 1.26 7.17 11.84
N GLY A 36 0.25 6.47 11.34
CA GLY A 36 -0.50 5.46 12.04
C GLY A 36 -1.31 4.63 11.04
N ASP A 37 -2.35 3.99 11.54
CA ASP A 37 -3.26 3.16 10.75
C ASP A 37 -4.02 4.00 9.70
N PRO A 38 -3.91 3.71 8.39
CA PRO A 38 -4.62 4.42 7.33
C PRO A 38 -6.15 4.29 7.37
N GLY A 39 -6.68 3.32 8.12
CA GLY A 39 -8.09 2.99 8.17
C GLY A 39 -8.62 2.34 6.89
N ALA A 40 -9.92 2.01 6.88
CA ALA A 40 -10.55 1.25 5.79
C ALA A 40 -10.59 1.98 4.44
N ALA A 41 -10.48 3.31 4.44
CA ALA A 41 -10.42 4.13 3.23
C ALA A 41 -8.99 4.52 2.84
N GLY A 42 -7.98 4.16 3.64
CA GLY A 42 -6.59 4.56 3.42
C GLY A 42 -6.30 6.06 3.64
N THR A 43 -7.24 6.83 4.19
CA THR A 43 -7.13 8.30 4.28
C THR A 43 -6.74 8.84 5.66
N ALA A 44 -6.84 8.04 6.71
CA ALA A 44 -6.52 8.48 8.07
C ALA A 44 -4.99 8.54 8.29
N ASN A 45 -4.57 9.33 9.29
CA ASN A 45 -3.18 9.39 9.76
C ASN A 45 -2.14 9.56 8.64
N ALA A 46 -2.46 10.35 7.61
CA ALA A 46 -1.52 10.62 6.53
C ALA A 46 -0.29 11.36 7.06
N SER A 47 0.88 11.07 6.48
CA SER A 47 2.05 11.94 6.65
C SER A 47 1.72 13.38 6.25
N SER A 48 2.48 14.32 6.82
CA SER A 48 2.52 15.71 6.38
C SER A 48 2.73 15.86 4.86
N VAL A 49 3.42 14.91 4.23
CA VAL A 49 3.62 14.82 2.78
C VAL A 49 2.67 13.77 2.20
N ALA A 50 1.67 14.23 1.45
CA ALA A 50 0.63 13.37 0.88
C ALA A 50 0.99 12.75 -0.49
N THR A 51 2.22 12.95 -0.97
CA THR A 51 2.72 12.42 -2.24
C THR A 51 2.59 10.90 -2.30
N ARG A 52 2.17 10.38 -3.46
CA ARG A 52 2.13 8.94 -3.71
C ARG A 52 3.26 8.53 -4.65
N TYR A 53 4.05 7.56 -4.22
CA TYR A 53 5.26 7.11 -4.91
C TYR A 53 4.98 5.85 -5.73
N ALA A 54 5.42 5.83 -6.99
CA ALA A 54 5.21 4.67 -7.86
C ALA A 54 5.92 3.42 -7.32
N CYS A 55 5.19 2.30 -7.32
CA CYS A 55 5.67 0.99 -6.90
C CYS A 55 5.67 0.03 -8.07
N SER A 56 6.68 -0.82 -8.12
CA SER A 56 6.76 -1.93 -9.05
C SER A 56 6.78 -3.25 -8.27
N TRP A 57 6.25 -4.30 -8.90
CA TRP A 57 6.01 -5.59 -8.26
C TRP A 57 6.58 -6.71 -9.13
N ASN A 58 7.05 -7.77 -8.48
CA ASN A 58 7.44 -9.01 -9.15
C ASN A 58 6.22 -9.78 -9.65
N ALA A 59 6.44 -10.83 -10.43
CA ALA A 59 5.40 -11.82 -10.69
C ALA A 59 4.96 -12.47 -9.36
N ALA A 60 3.65 -12.67 -9.20
CA ALA A 60 3.12 -13.40 -8.05
C ALA A 60 3.51 -14.88 -8.12
N ALA A 61 3.88 -15.46 -6.97
CA ALA A 61 4.18 -16.88 -6.81
C ALA A 61 3.72 -17.35 -5.44
N SER A 62 3.23 -18.59 -5.34
CA SER A 62 2.77 -19.18 -4.07
C SER A 62 1.83 -18.27 -3.28
N GLY A 63 0.84 -17.70 -3.97
CA GLY A 63 -0.19 -16.81 -3.40
C GLY A 63 0.33 -15.49 -2.80
N SER A 64 1.56 -15.10 -3.11
CA SER A 64 2.18 -13.85 -2.65
C SER A 64 2.82 -13.08 -3.80
N ILE A 65 2.87 -11.76 -3.68
CA ILE A 65 3.55 -10.84 -4.59
C ILE A 65 4.44 -9.90 -3.78
N ALA A 66 5.68 -9.72 -4.22
CA ALA A 66 6.66 -8.86 -3.55
C ALA A 66 6.94 -7.61 -4.40
N MET A 67 7.10 -6.48 -3.73
CA MET A 67 7.59 -5.24 -4.34
C MET A 67 9.04 -5.44 -4.80
N ASN A 68 9.41 -4.83 -5.93
CA ASN A 68 10.76 -4.95 -6.52
C ASN A 68 11.46 -3.61 -6.75
N ASN A 69 10.91 -2.54 -6.20
CA ASN A 69 11.61 -1.27 -6.05
C ASN A 69 11.58 -0.82 -4.59
N THR A 70 12.26 0.29 -4.31
CA THR A 70 12.35 0.86 -2.97
C THR A 70 11.92 2.33 -2.96
N PRO A 71 10.60 2.63 -2.97
CA PRO A 71 10.10 3.99 -2.93
C PRO A 71 10.64 4.79 -1.74
N GLU A 72 10.98 6.05 -2.00
CA GLU A 72 11.58 6.96 -1.03
C GLU A 72 10.63 8.10 -0.68
N HIS A 73 10.51 8.38 0.61
CA HIS A 73 9.67 9.42 1.17
C HIS A 73 10.51 10.40 1.97
N THR A 74 10.58 11.64 1.50
CA THR A 74 11.18 12.74 2.24
C THR A 74 10.15 13.33 3.19
N LEU A 75 10.48 13.38 4.48
CA LEU A 75 9.65 13.97 5.51
C LEU A 75 9.51 15.47 5.32
N GLY A 76 8.31 16.00 5.54
CA GLY A 76 8.03 17.45 5.54
C GLY A 76 7.98 18.08 6.93
N ALA A 77 8.00 17.27 7.99
CA ALA A 77 7.90 17.69 9.38
C ALA A 77 8.55 16.66 10.31
N SER A 78 8.57 16.94 11.61
CA SER A 78 8.90 15.93 12.62
C SER A 78 7.74 14.96 12.77
N GLU A 79 7.90 13.74 12.28
CA GLU A 79 6.86 12.70 12.30
C GLU A 79 7.46 11.29 12.34
N THR A 80 6.65 10.33 12.81
CA THR A 80 6.99 8.91 12.81
C THR A 80 6.11 8.17 11.83
N ILE A 81 6.69 7.59 10.79
CA ILE A 81 5.99 6.77 9.81
C ILE A 81 5.82 5.36 10.37
N ALA A 82 4.56 4.94 10.49
CA ALA A 82 4.16 3.66 11.08
C ALA A 82 3.45 2.74 10.08
N GLY A 83 3.06 3.24 8.91
CA GLY A 83 2.35 2.45 7.93
C GLY A 83 2.40 3.04 6.52
N VAL A 84 1.96 2.23 5.56
CA VAL A 84 1.84 2.58 4.16
C VAL A 84 0.48 2.15 3.64
N SER A 85 -0.10 2.94 2.74
CA SER A 85 -1.26 2.55 1.93
C SER A 85 -0.88 2.53 0.45
N PHE A 86 -1.53 1.66 -0.31
CA PHE A 86 -1.33 1.46 -1.74
C PHE A 86 -2.58 1.84 -2.52
N TRP A 87 -2.38 2.52 -3.65
CA TRP A 87 -3.43 3.15 -4.45
C TRP A 87 -3.26 2.85 -5.92
N ASP A 88 -4.37 2.84 -6.66
CA ASP A 88 -4.37 2.60 -8.11
C ASP A 88 -4.04 3.84 -8.97
N ALA A 89 -3.87 5.00 -8.35
CA ALA A 89 -3.58 6.27 -9.00
C ALA A 89 -2.64 7.14 -8.18
N SER A 90 -1.90 8.03 -8.85
CA SER A 90 -0.98 9.01 -8.21
C SER A 90 -1.73 10.05 -7.39
N THR A 91 -2.97 10.36 -7.74
CA THR A 91 -3.90 11.24 -7.02
C THR A 91 -5.33 10.69 -7.14
N GLY A 92 -6.18 10.91 -6.14
CA GLY A 92 -7.55 10.35 -6.14
C GLY A 92 -7.57 8.82 -6.09
N GLY A 93 -8.27 8.17 -7.02
CA GLY A 93 -8.27 6.71 -7.18
C GLY A 93 -8.87 5.92 -6.01
N ASN A 94 -8.66 4.61 -6.05
CA ASN A 94 -9.13 3.67 -5.06
C ASN A 94 -7.98 3.19 -4.16
N PHE A 95 -8.27 3.09 -2.87
CA PHE A 95 -7.42 2.42 -1.91
C PHE A 95 -7.42 0.92 -2.21
N LEU A 96 -6.24 0.30 -2.27
CA LEU A 96 -6.06 -1.11 -2.61
C LEU A 96 -5.72 -1.95 -1.38
N TYR A 97 -4.67 -1.56 -0.66
CA TYR A 97 -4.09 -2.34 0.45
C TYR A 97 -3.31 -1.43 1.40
N SER A 98 -3.26 -1.76 2.69
CA SER A 98 -2.37 -1.10 3.66
C SER A 98 -1.49 -2.12 4.40
N ALA A 99 -0.28 -1.69 4.76
CA ALA A 99 0.67 -2.48 5.52
C ALA A 99 1.21 -1.67 6.71
N ALA A 100 1.37 -2.33 7.86
CA ALA A 100 2.11 -1.78 8.98
C ALA A 100 3.61 -1.86 8.71
N ALA A 101 4.36 -0.85 9.15
CA ALA A 101 5.81 -0.95 9.18
C ALA A 101 6.23 -1.96 10.26
N SER A 102 7.12 -2.90 9.93
CA SER A 102 7.68 -3.82 10.93
C SER A 102 8.41 -3.09 12.05
N VAL A 103 9.01 -1.94 11.72
CA VAL A 103 9.58 -0.98 12.67
C VAL A 103 9.18 0.41 12.20
N SER A 104 8.47 1.15 13.04
CA SER A 104 8.14 2.55 12.76
C SER A 104 9.42 3.40 12.74
N LYS A 105 9.49 4.35 11.81
CA LYS A 105 10.67 5.20 11.61
C LYS A 105 10.30 6.67 11.76
N GLY A 106 10.92 7.32 12.73
CA GLY A 106 10.82 8.75 12.95
C GLY A 106 11.97 9.52 12.32
N GLY A 107 11.72 10.79 12.06
CA GLY A 107 12.71 11.74 11.59
C GLY A 107 12.17 13.16 11.65
N THR A 108 12.91 14.07 11.05
CA THR A 108 12.60 15.50 10.90
C THR A 108 12.49 15.87 9.43
N SER A 109 12.07 17.11 9.15
CA SER A 109 11.93 17.60 7.77
C SER A 109 13.24 17.43 6.99
N GLY A 110 13.17 16.84 5.81
CA GLY A 110 14.32 16.56 4.93
C GLY A 110 14.90 15.15 5.07
N ASP A 111 14.57 14.42 6.14
CA ASP A 111 15.00 13.03 6.28
C ASP A 111 14.28 12.12 5.27
N ILE A 112 15.00 11.13 4.74
CA ILE A 112 14.48 10.17 3.76
C ILE A 112 14.17 8.85 4.45
N ILE A 113 12.91 8.43 4.39
CA ILE A 113 12.44 7.10 4.79
C ILE A 113 12.16 6.28 3.54
N ARG A 114 12.71 5.07 3.48
CA ARG A 114 12.59 4.16 2.33
C ARG A 114 11.76 2.94 2.68
N ILE A 115 10.85 2.56 1.80
CA ILE A 115 10.25 1.22 1.85
C ILE A 115 11.30 0.26 1.30
N ASN A 116 11.87 -0.57 2.18
CA ASN A 116 12.88 -1.54 1.77
C ASN A 116 12.23 -2.75 1.08
N THR A 117 11.15 -3.27 1.67
CA THR A 117 10.39 -4.41 1.16
C THR A 117 8.93 -4.27 1.52
N ASN A 118 8.08 -4.88 0.71
CA ASN A 118 6.68 -5.14 1.03
C ASN A 118 6.22 -6.38 0.26
N SER A 119 5.35 -7.18 0.87
CA SER A 119 4.66 -8.25 0.18
C SER A 119 3.18 -8.24 0.53
N ILE A 120 2.37 -8.67 -0.43
CA ILE A 120 0.93 -8.85 -0.29
C ILE A 120 0.65 -10.31 -0.65
N GLY A 121 -0.14 -11.00 0.15
CA GLY A 121 -0.51 -12.37 -0.14
C GLY A 121 -1.95 -12.70 0.24
N PHE A 122 -2.48 -13.73 -0.41
CA PHE A 122 -3.70 -14.40 0.03
C PHE A 122 -3.29 -15.62 0.84
N THR A 123 -3.55 -15.56 2.14
CA THR A 123 -3.24 -16.63 3.08
C THR A 123 -4.48 -16.98 3.90
N PRO A 124 -4.69 -18.25 4.27
CA PRO A 124 -3.91 -19.43 3.89
C PRO A 124 -4.10 -19.84 2.41
N ILE A 125 -3.21 -20.66 1.88
CA ILE A 125 -3.30 -21.25 0.54
C ILE A 125 -3.62 -22.73 0.71
N ALA A 126 -4.56 -23.24 -0.08
CA ALA A 126 -4.77 -24.68 -0.18
C ALA A 126 -3.57 -25.31 -0.91
N THR A 127 -2.78 -26.11 -0.20
CA THR A 127 -1.62 -26.84 -0.72
C THR A 127 -1.84 -28.33 -0.58
#